data_AF-A0A955DE16-F1
#
_entry.id   AF-A0A955DE16-F1
#
_cell.length_a   1.000
_cell.length_b   1.000
_cell.length_c   1.000
_cell.angle_alpha   90.00
_cell.angle_beta   90.00
_cell.angle_gamma   90.00
#
_symmetry.space_group_name_H-M   'P 1'
#
loop_
_entity.id
_entity.type
_entity.pdbx_description
1 polymer ?
#
loop_
_entity_poly.entity_id
_entity_poly.type
_entity_poly.pdbx_seq_one_letter_code
_entity_poly.pdbx_strand_id
1 'polypeptide(L)'
;TILPIIVFFAGLTGTVVGIVLQWFTNAVGLKFWALVPVIGYDYLISGKPAWSIPANIPVIFELTILLAACTCVFGMLFLNRLPQWYHPTLKSERFRRVTDDRFFLVIEARDPLFFRQKTAALLSSLHPLSLEELEA
;
A
#
# COMPACT_ATOMS: atom_id res chain seq x y z
N THR A 1 -7.90 -10.84 -0.09
CA THR A 1 -6.86 -9.88 -0.49
C THR A 1 -5.62 -10.07 0.37
N ILE A 2 -4.42 -10.03 -0.21
CA ILE A 2 -3.15 -10.26 0.53
C ILE A 2 -2.64 -9.01 1.26
N LEU A 3 -3.21 -7.83 0.95
CA LEU A 3 -2.78 -6.53 1.48
C LEU A 3 -2.69 -6.46 3.02
N PRO A 4 -3.69 -6.92 3.80
CA PRO A 4 -3.63 -6.78 5.26
C PRO A 4 -2.45 -7.52 5.89
N ILE A 5 -2.05 -8.66 5.30
CA ILE A 5 -0.91 -9.46 5.76
C ILE A 5 0.39 -8.69 5.53
N ILE A 6 0.53 -8.06 4.35
CA ILE A 6 1.70 -7.23 4.02
C ILE A 6 1.79 -6.04 4.98
N VAL A 7 0.68 -5.36 5.26
CA VAL A 7 0.61 -4.22 6.18
C VAL A 7 0.96 -4.63 7.61
N PHE A 8 0.50 -5.81 8.06
CA PHE A 8 0.84 -6.33 9.39
C PHE A 8 2.36 -6.53 9.55
N PHE A 9 3.00 -7.20 8.58
CA PHE A 9 4.45 -7.41 8.64
C PHE A 9 5.23 -6.10 8.47
N ALA A 10 4.75 -5.15 7.67
CA ALA A 10 5.36 -3.82 7.60
C ALA A 10 5.26 -3.06 8.93
N GLY A 11 4.10 -3.10 9.61
CA GLY A 11 3.98 -2.54 10.96
C GLY A 11 4.90 -3.22 11.97
N LEU A 12 4.98 -4.55 11.95
CA LEU A 12 5.88 -5.32 12.82
C LEU A 12 7.34 -4.95 12.60
N THR A 13 7.77 -4.81 11.34
CA THR A 13 9.12 -4.32 11.03
C THR A 13 9.34 -2.90 11.53
N GLY A 14 8.33 -2.02 11.50
CA GLY A 14 8.39 -0.68 12.09
C GLY A 14 8.62 -0.69 13.60
N THR A 15 7.92 -1.59 14.30
CA THR A 15 8.13 -1.81 15.75
C THR A 15 9.57 -2.25 16.04
N VAL A 16 10.07 -3.23 15.28
CA VAL A 16 11.44 -3.76 15.43
C VAL A 16 12.46 -2.66 15.13
N VAL A 17 12.28 -1.91 14.04
CA VAL A 17 13.16 -0.80 13.66
C VAL A 17 13.17 0.28 14.74
N GLY A 18 12.02 0.63 15.33
CA GLY A 18 11.98 1.62 16.42
C GLY A 18 12.75 1.18 17.66
N ILE A 19 12.57 -0.07 18.08
CA ILE A 19 13.31 -0.65 19.21
C ILE A 19 14.81 -0.66 18.92
N VAL A 20 15.21 -1.18 17.75
CA VAL A 20 16.62 -1.31 17.36
C VAL A 20 17.27 0.06 17.23
N LEU A 21 16.59 1.04 16.62
CA LEU A 21 17.08 2.40 16.45
C LEU A 21 17.37 3.04 17.81
N GLN A 22 16.39 3.01 18.74
CA GLN A 22 16.55 3.62 20.06
C GLN A 22 17.57 2.89 20.92
N TRP A 23 17.65 1.57 20.78
CA TRP A 23 18.65 0.78 21.50
C TRP A 23 20.05 1.08 20.99
N PHE A 24 20.23 1.19 19.68
CA PHE A 24 21.49 1.59 19.05
C PHE A 24 21.89 3.01 19.45
N THR A 25 20.99 4.00 19.36
CA THR A 25 21.35 5.39 19.61
C THR A 25 21.70 5.67 21.07
N ASN A 26 21.04 4.99 22.02
CA ASN A 26 21.20 5.31 23.44
C ASN A 26 22.09 4.35 24.22
N ALA A 27 22.26 3.10 23.79
CA ALA A 27 22.83 2.06 24.67
C ALA A 27 23.94 1.21 24.06
N VAL A 28 24.08 1.14 22.72
CA VAL A 28 25.00 0.18 22.08
C VAL A 28 25.81 0.81 20.97
N GLY A 29 27.13 0.61 21.00
CA GLY A 29 27.97 0.79 19.82
C GLY A 29 27.96 -0.45 18.93
N LEU A 30 27.47 -0.32 17.69
CA LEU A 30 27.50 -1.36 16.69
C LEU A 30 28.74 -1.22 15.80
N LYS A 31 29.55 -2.27 15.72
CA LYS A 31 30.62 -2.38 14.72
C LYS A 31 30.01 -2.95 13.45
N PHE A 32 29.45 -2.09 12.60
CA PHE A 32 28.61 -2.52 11.49
C PHE A 32 29.42 -3.01 10.26
N TRP A 33 30.54 -2.36 9.92
CA TRP A 33 31.35 -2.76 8.75
C TRP A 33 32.84 -2.38 8.89
N ALA A 34 33.73 -3.35 8.70
CA ALA A 34 35.18 -3.21 8.49
C ALA A 34 35.90 -2.11 9.32
N LEU A 35 35.93 -2.30 10.65
CA LEU A 35 36.80 -1.59 11.61
C LEU A 35 36.43 -0.14 11.99
N VAL A 36 35.33 0.44 11.50
CA VAL A 36 34.83 1.73 12.01
C VAL A 36 33.82 1.48 13.14
N PRO A 37 34.10 1.91 14.38
CA PRO A 37 33.13 1.80 15.45
C PRO A 37 32.00 2.81 15.23
N VAL A 38 30.79 2.33 14.92
CA VAL A 38 29.60 3.18 14.89
C VAL A 38 29.00 3.16 16.28
N ILE A 39 29.34 4.16 17.08
CA ILE A 39 28.96 4.22 18.48
C ILE A 39 27.73 5.10 18.61
N GLY A 40 26.66 4.59 19.21
CA GLY A 40 25.55 5.42 19.67
C GLY A 40 26.06 6.43 20.70
N TYR A 41 25.48 7.63 20.72
CA TYR A 41 25.90 8.67 21.67
C TYR A 41 25.16 8.48 23.00
N ASP A 42 25.76 7.69 23.90
CA ASP A 42 25.27 7.55 25.26
C ASP A 42 25.43 8.88 26.00
N TYR A 43 24.30 9.51 26.30
CA TYR A 43 24.24 10.81 26.95
C TYR A 43 23.33 10.73 28.17
N LEU A 44 23.92 10.97 29.34
CA LEU A 44 23.19 10.96 30.60
C LEU A 44 22.27 12.18 30.70
N ILE A 45 20.99 11.98 30.42
CA ILE A 45 19.98 13.05 30.47
C ILE A 45 19.21 12.95 31.77
N SER A 46 19.36 13.96 32.64
CA SER A 46 18.56 14.11 33.87
C SER A 46 18.63 12.90 34.83
N GLY A 47 19.73 12.13 34.80
CA GLY A 47 19.93 10.95 35.66
C GLY A 47 19.04 9.75 35.33
N LYS A 48 18.34 9.76 34.19
CA LYS A 48 17.47 8.66 33.76
C LYS A 48 18.31 7.50 33.19
N PRO A 49 17.79 6.25 33.25
CA PRO A 49 18.42 5.13 32.55
C PRO A 49 18.57 5.42 31.06
N ALA A 50 19.72 5.06 30.48
CA ALA A 50 20.02 5.28 29.06
C ALA A 50 18.95 4.63 28.14
N TRP A 51 18.33 3.53 28.58
CA TRP A 51 17.23 2.90 27.86
C TRP A 51 16.01 2.74 28.76
N SER A 52 14.89 3.34 28.35
CA SER A 52 13.63 3.37 29.11
C SER A 52 12.45 3.08 28.20
N ILE A 53 11.76 1.95 28.43
CA ILE A 53 10.60 1.53 27.63
C ILE A 53 9.51 2.63 27.61
N PRO A 54 9.08 3.23 28.74
CA PRO A 54 8.05 4.28 28.73
C PRO A 54 8.41 5.50 27.86
N ALA A 55 9.69 5.90 27.86
CA ALA A 55 10.15 7.04 27.04
C ALA A 55 10.22 6.69 25.54
N ASN A 56 10.36 5.40 25.24
CA ASN A 56 10.61 4.90 23.90
C ASN A 56 9.34 4.57 23.12
N ILE A 57 8.24 4.22 23.81
CA ILE A 57 6.94 3.85 23.23
C ILE A 57 6.45 4.83 22.15
N PRO A 58 6.49 6.17 22.34
CA PRO A 58 5.98 7.10 21.33
C PRO A 58 6.67 6.94 19.97
N VAL A 59 8.00 6.83 19.94
CA VAL A 59 8.74 6.67 18.67
C VAL A 59 8.49 5.29 18.05
N ILE A 60 8.42 4.24 18.87
CA ILE A 60 8.11 2.88 18.38
C ILE A 60 6.74 2.89 17.71
N PHE A 61 5.73 3.45 18.37
CA PHE A 61 4.37 3.57 17.86
C PHE A 61 4.30 4.34 16.53
N GLU A 62 4.96 5.50 16.47
CA GLU A 62 4.99 6.31 15.24
C GLU A 62 5.66 5.56 14.08
N LEU A 63 6.77 4.84 14.32
CA LEU A 63 7.43 4.05 13.28
C LEU A 63 6.59 2.85 12.82
N THR A 64 5.90 2.18 13.74
CA THR A 64 4.94 1.11 13.43
C THR A 64 3.84 1.62 12.49
N ILE A 65 3.20 2.74 12.85
CA ILE A 65 2.10 3.29 12.05
C ILE A 65 2.59 3.87 10.74
N LEU A 66 3.74 4.55 10.72
CA LEU A 66 4.32 5.10 9.51
C LEU A 66 4.56 4.02 8.45
N LEU A 67 5.24 2.92 8.82
CA LEU A 67 5.50 1.84 7.87
C LEU A 67 4.23 1.09 7.47
N ALA A 68 3.30 0.88 8.41
CA ALA A 68 2.01 0.26 8.11
C ALA A 68 1.17 1.11 7.13
N ALA A 69 1.05 2.41 7.38
CA ALA A 69 0.27 3.34 6.57
C ALA A 69 0.87 3.53 5.17
N CYS A 70 2.19 3.74 5.07
CA CYS A 70 2.87 3.83 3.78
C CYS A 70 2.69 2.54 2.97
N THR A 71 2.90 1.38 3.60
CA THR A 71 2.71 0.08 2.94
C THR A 71 1.26 -0.15 2.52
N CYS A 72 0.29 0.32 3.31
CA CYS A 72 -1.13 0.25 2.96
C CYS A 72 -1.43 1.05 1.69
N VAL A 73 -0.99 2.31 1.64
CA VAL A 73 -1.23 3.19 0.48
C VAL A 73 -0.51 2.65 -0.76
N PHE A 74 0.79 2.43 -0.69
CA PHE A 74 1.57 1.97 -1.85
C PHE A 74 1.22 0.53 -2.25
N GLY A 75 0.95 -0.34 -1.27
CA GLY A 75 0.50 -1.70 -1.52
C GLY A 75 -0.87 -1.77 -2.19
N MET A 76 -1.83 -0.93 -1.76
CA MET A 76 -3.13 -0.84 -2.41
C MET A 76 -3.01 -0.36 -3.85
N LEU A 77 -2.23 0.71 -4.09
CA LEU A 77 -1.99 1.22 -5.42
C LEU A 77 -1.36 0.15 -6.33
N PHE A 78 -0.29 -0.50 -5.86
CA PHE A 78 0.43 -1.50 -6.64
C PHE A 78 -0.43 -2.74 -6.96
N LEU A 79 -1.14 -3.28 -5.96
CA LEU A 79 -1.99 -4.47 -6.14
C LEU A 79 -3.20 -4.18 -7.05
N ASN A 80 -3.69 -2.94 -7.06
CA ASN A 80 -4.74 -2.48 -7.97
C ASN A 80 -4.20 -2.02 -9.34
N ARG A 81 -2.88 -2.19 -9.61
CA ARG A 81 -2.20 -1.77 -10.84
C ARG A 81 -2.29 -0.26 -11.13
N LEU A 82 -2.29 0.54 -10.07
CA LEU A 82 -2.21 1.99 -10.12
C LEU A 82 -0.75 2.46 -9.92
N PRO A 83 -0.33 3.57 -10.55
CA PRO A 83 -1.10 4.48 -11.39
C PRO A 83 -1.30 3.92 -12.82
N GLN A 84 -2.56 3.88 -13.27
CA GLN A 84 -2.92 3.57 -14.64
C GLN A 84 -3.37 4.85 -15.34
N TRP A 85 -2.46 5.47 -16.09
CA TRP A 85 -2.71 6.76 -16.75
C TRP A 85 -3.71 6.68 -17.90
N TYR A 86 -3.82 5.50 -18.53
CA TYR A 86 -4.74 5.26 -19.62
C TYR A 86 -5.40 3.90 -19.48
N HIS A 87 -6.73 3.87 -19.63
CA HIS A 87 -7.55 2.68 -19.75
C HIS A 87 -8.51 2.87 -20.94
N PRO A 88 -8.72 1.87 -21.83
CA PRO A 88 -9.57 2.02 -23.03
C PRO A 88 -10.99 2.51 -22.75
N THR A 89 -11.53 2.24 -21.57
CA THR A 89 -12.86 2.75 -21.13
C THR A 89 -12.93 4.28 -21.09
N LEU A 90 -11.79 4.96 -20.92
CA LEU A 90 -11.72 6.42 -20.92
C LEU A 90 -11.99 7.04 -22.31
N LYS A 91 -11.97 6.25 -23.40
CA LYS A 91 -12.36 6.71 -24.75
C LYS A 91 -13.87 6.99 -24.87
N SER A 92 -14.71 6.37 -24.04
CA SER A 92 -16.17 6.57 -24.10
C SER A 92 -16.58 7.86 -23.39
N GLU A 93 -17.27 8.75 -24.11
CA GLU A 93 -17.85 9.98 -23.51
C GLU A 93 -18.85 9.65 -22.39
N ARG A 94 -19.54 8.50 -22.47
CA ARG A 94 -20.48 8.07 -21.43
C ARG A 94 -19.75 7.71 -20.13
N PHE A 95 -18.55 7.14 -20.22
CA PHE A 95 -17.76 6.72 -19.07
C PHE A 95 -17.33 7.89 -18.16
N ARG A 96 -17.40 9.14 -18.64
CA ARG A 96 -17.16 10.34 -17.81
C ARG A 96 -18.10 10.45 -16.60
N ARG A 97 -19.24 9.75 -16.63
CA ARG A 97 -20.24 9.74 -15.54
C ARG A 97 -20.08 8.56 -14.57
N VAL A 98 -19.04 7.74 -14.70
CA VAL A 98 -18.82 6.53 -13.87
C VAL A 98 -18.69 6.82 -12.38
N THR A 99 -18.26 8.03 -12.01
CA THR A 99 -18.10 8.45 -10.60
C THR A 99 -19.25 9.32 -10.08
N ASP A 100 -20.30 9.54 -10.87
CA ASP A 100 -21.38 10.50 -10.56
C ASP A 100 -22.75 9.81 -10.47
N ASP A 101 -23.44 9.59 -11.60
CA ASP A 101 -24.84 9.15 -11.64
C ASP A 101 -25.06 7.72 -12.18
N ARG A 102 -24.01 7.01 -12.64
CA ARG A 102 -24.16 5.76 -13.41
C ARG A 102 -23.18 4.66 -13.01
N PHE A 103 -23.68 3.43 -13.08
CA PHE A 103 -22.88 2.22 -12.95
C PHE A 103 -22.51 1.66 -14.32
N PHE A 104 -21.30 1.12 -14.42
CA PHE A 104 -20.77 0.54 -15.65
C PHE A 104 -20.31 -0.88 -15.38
N LEU A 105 -20.66 -1.80 -16.28
CA LEU A 105 -20.15 -3.16 -16.31
C LEU A 105 -19.25 -3.30 -17.54
N VAL A 106 -17.99 -3.67 -17.33
CA VAL A 106 -17.01 -3.83 -18.40
C VAL A 106 -16.54 -5.27 -18.41
N ILE A 107 -16.59 -5.89 -19.59
CA ILE A 107 -16.09 -7.23 -19.82
C ILE A 107 -14.89 -7.12 -20.75
N GLU A 108 -13.71 -7.50 -20.27
CA GLU A 108 -12.48 -7.45 -21.07
C GLU A 108 -12.41 -8.61 -22.07
N ALA A 109 -11.94 -8.34 -23.27
CA ALA A 109 -11.72 -9.37 -24.30
C ALA A 109 -10.56 -10.35 -23.99
N ARG A 110 -9.84 -10.15 -22.88
CA ARG A 110 -8.74 -11.02 -22.43
C ARG A 110 -9.23 -12.34 -21.80
N ASP A 111 -10.50 -12.41 -21.41
CA ASP A 111 -11.09 -13.62 -20.84
C ASP A 111 -11.24 -14.72 -21.93
N PRO A 112 -10.74 -15.96 -21.72
CA PRO A 112 -10.94 -17.07 -22.66
C PRO A 112 -12.40 -17.40 -22.98
N LEU A 113 -13.35 -17.04 -22.10
CA LEU A 113 -14.78 -17.25 -22.30
C LEU A 113 -15.46 -16.10 -23.06
N PHE A 114 -14.73 -15.04 -23.38
CA PHE A 114 -15.27 -13.90 -24.09
C PHE A 114 -15.60 -14.24 -25.54
N PHE A 115 -16.88 -14.11 -25.91
CA PHE A 115 -17.34 -14.21 -27.28
C PHE A 115 -18.22 -13.00 -27.60
N ARG A 116 -17.74 -12.10 -28.48
CA ARG A 116 -18.38 -10.82 -28.81
C ARG A 116 -19.91 -10.89 -28.90
N GLN A 117 -20.43 -11.80 -29.73
CA GLN A 117 -21.86 -11.95 -29.98
C GLN A 117 -22.63 -12.46 -28.74
N LYS A 118 -22.08 -13.46 -28.02
CA LYS A 118 -22.73 -14.03 -26.85
C LYS A 118 -22.72 -13.05 -25.67
N THR A 119 -21.60 -12.36 -25.48
CA THR A 119 -21.45 -11.35 -24.43
C THR A 119 -22.34 -10.14 -24.69
N ALA A 120 -22.44 -9.68 -25.94
CA ALA A 120 -23.39 -8.63 -26.31
C ALA A 120 -24.84 -9.05 -26.04
N ALA A 121 -25.23 -10.27 -26.45
CA ALA A 121 -26.57 -10.79 -26.18
C ALA A 121 -26.86 -10.94 -24.67
N LEU A 122 -25.89 -11.42 -23.89
CA LEU A 122 -25.97 -11.50 -22.44
C LEU A 122 -26.19 -10.11 -21.83
N LEU A 123 -25.35 -9.14 -22.19
CA LEU A 123 -25.48 -7.77 -21.68
C LEU A 123 -26.81 -7.14 -22.10
N SER A 124 -27.27 -7.33 -23.33
CA SER A 124 -28.59 -6.86 -23.78
C SER A 124 -29.73 -7.49 -22.97
N SER A 125 -29.62 -8.75 -22.56
CA SER A 125 -30.63 -9.42 -21.73
C SER A 125 -30.76 -8.84 -20.32
N LEU A 126 -29.74 -8.11 -19.83
CA LEU A 126 -29.74 -7.43 -18.53
C LEU A 126 -30.40 -6.05 -18.56
N HIS A 127 -30.99 -5.64 -19.69
CA HIS A 127 -31.63 -4.34 -19.91
C HIS A 127 -30.75 -3.12 -19.59
N PRO A 128 -29.57 -2.99 -20.22
CA PRO A 128 -28.68 -1.86 -20.02
C PRO A 128 -29.26 -0.62 -20.70
N LEU A 129 -29.01 0.56 -20.13
CA LEU A 129 -29.40 1.81 -20.78
C LEU A 129 -28.66 2.03 -22.10
N SER A 130 -27.40 1.61 -22.16
CA SER A 130 -26.56 1.70 -23.35
C SER A 130 -25.55 0.57 -23.39
N LEU A 131 -25.31 0.04 -24.59
CA LEU A 131 -24.27 -0.94 -24.88
C LEU A 131 -23.28 -0.33 -25.86
N GLU A 132 -21.99 -0.36 -25.52
CA GLU A 132 -20.90 0.14 -26.34
C GLU A 132 -19.79 -0.89 -26.40
N GLU A 133 -19.24 -1.10 -27.59
CA GLU A 133 -18.04 -1.88 -27.80
C GLU A 133 -16.86 -0.92 -27.94
N LEU A 134 -15.80 -1.15 -27.17
CA LEU A 134 -14.60 -0.31 -27.18
C LEU A 134 -13.42 -1.10 -27.71
N GLU A 135 -12.72 -0.50 -28.67
CA GLU A 135 -11.45 -1.02 -29.18
C GLU A 135 -10.31 -0.61 -28.24
N ALA A 136 -9.39 -1.55 -27.98
CA ALA A 136 -8.23 -1.34 -27.13
C ALA A 136 -7.40 -0.12 -27.57
#